data_AF-A4S1D2-F1
#
_entry.id   AF-A4S1D2-F1
#
_cell.length_a   1.000
_cell.length_b   1.000
_cell.length_c   1.000
_cell.angle_alpha   90.00
_cell.angle_beta   90.00
_cell.angle_gamma   90.00
#
_symmetry.space_group_name_H-M   'P 1'
#
loop_
_entity.id
_entity.type
_entity.pdbx_description
1 polymer ?
#
loop_
_entity_poly.entity_id
_entity_poly.type
_entity_poly.pdbx_seq_one_letter_code
_entity_poly.pdbx_strand_id
1 'polypeptide(L)'
;CGVCFDGDSYDDNQILFCDKCDIAVHQLCYGIRKIPQGDWICRSCSSRGAAKTCFLCTERGGALKPTVDGRWAHLFCAQWIPELFIQNVDSMEPINAAHLLPDRTNLTCVICREHGAGACIQCAYGNCSVPFHPMCALKAGVRMEV
;
A
#
# COMPACT_ATOMS: atom_id res chain seq x y z
N CYS A 1 11.42 3.55 -3.10
CA CYS A 1 10.26 4.00 -2.29
C CYS A 1 9.24 2.87 -2.15
N GLY A 2 8.76 2.57 -0.94
CA GLY A 2 7.83 1.48 -0.64
C GLY A 2 6.36 1.74 -1.03
N VAL A 3 6.09 2.81 -1.77
CA VAL A 3 4.77 3.14 -2.32
C VAL A 3 4.80 3.09 -3.84
N CYS A 4 5.63 3.90 -4.51
CA CYS A 4 5.70 3.94 -5.98
C CYS A 4 6.72 2.95 -6.58
N PHE A 5 7.59 2.35 -5.76
CA PHE A 5 8.67 1.44 -6.18
C PHE A 5 9.74 2.06 -7.09
N ASP A 6 9.78 3.39 -7.17
CA ASP A 6 10.87 4.16 -7.78
C ASP A 6 11.97 4.51 -6.75
N GLY A 7 13.21 4.60 -7.22
CA GLY A 7 14.40 4.98 -6.46
C GLY A 7 14.83 6.43 -6.64
N ASP A 8 14.30 7.15 -7.63
CA ASP A 8 14.69 8.52 -7.92
C ASP A 8 14.30 9.47 -6.78
N SER A 9 15.21 10.33 -6.33
CA SER A 9 14.97 11.26 -5.22
C SER A 9 15.29 12.68 -5.67
N TYR A 10 14.38 13.61 -5.39
CA TYR A 10 14.47 15.02 -5.79
C TYR A 10 14.44 15.94 -4.56
N ASP A 11 14.95 17.17 -4.68
CA ASP A 11 15.05 18.11 -3.55
C ASP A 11 13.69 18.45 -2.94
N ASP A 12 12.64 18.53 -3.76
CA ASP A 12 11.26 18.80 -3.36
C ASP A 12 10.44 17.52 -3.05
N ASN A 13 11.01 16.33 -3.29
CA ASN A 13 10.36 15.04 -3.05
C ASN A 13 11.37 13.96 -2.64
N GLN A 14 12.13 14.21 -1.57
CA GLN A 14 13.14 13.30 -1.05
C GLN A 14 12.59 11.96 -0.55
N ILE A 15 13.43 10.91 -0.58
CA ILE A 15 13.19 9.63 0.09
C ILE A 15 13.64 9.71 1.55
N LEU A 16 12.73 9.42 2.47
CA LEU A 16 13.01 9.31 3.91
C LEU A 16 12.95 7.84 4.35
N PHE A 17 13.81 7.49 5.31
CA PHE A 17 13.89 6.17 5.92
C PHE A 17 13.37 6.23 7.35
N CYS A 18 12.50 5.30 7.72
CA CYS A 18 11.96 5.24 9.07
C CYS A 18 13.02 4.74 10.04
N ASP A 19 13.37 5.53 11.06
CA ASP A 19 14.43 5.17 12.02
C ASP A 19 14.13 3.94 12.89
N LYS A 20 12.92 3.38 12.82
CA LYS A 20 12.53 2.16 13.56
C LYS A 20 12.39 0.90 12.71
N CYS A 21 12.02 1.02 11.44
CA CYS A 21 11.77 -0.16 10.59
C CYS A 21 12.36 -0.07 9.19
N ASP A 22 13.14 0.98 8.92
CA ASP A 22 13.89 1.20 7.69
C ASP A 22 13.04 1.27 6.40
N ILE A 23 11.71 1.46 6.53
CA ILE A 23 10.88 1.68 5.35
C ILE A 23 11.26 3.01 4.70
N ALA A 24 11.61 2.94 3.41
CA ALA A 24 11.98 4.08 2.59
C ALA A 24 10.78 4.58 1.78
N VAL A 25 10.39 5.85 1.92
CA VAL A 25 9.27 6.44 1.16
C VAL A 25 9.58 7.85 0.69
N HIS A 26 9.07 8.24 -0.46
CA HIS A 26 9.06 9.65 -0.86
C HIS A 26 8.13 10.47 0.05
N GLN A 27 8.46 11.76 0.19
CA GLN A 27 7.63 12.72 0.90
C GLN A 27 6.19 12.71 0.39
N LEU A 28 6.01 12.94 -0.91
CA LEU A 28 4.68 13.04 -1.52
C LEU A 28 3.97 11.68 -1.56
N CYS A 29 4.70 10.58 -1.75
CA CYS A 29 4.07 9.25 -1.75
C CYS A 29 3.50 8.85 -0.39
N TYR A 30 4.01 9.40 0.72
CA TYR A 30 3.57 9.04 2.08
C TYR A 30 2.88 10.18 2.84
N GLY A 31 2.80 11.37 2.24
CA GLY A 31 2.16 12.56 2.82
C GLY A 31 3.00 13.24 3.90
N ILE A 32 4.32 13.29 3.71
CA ILE A 32 5.26 13.97 4.63
C ILE A 32 5.35 15.43 4.22
N ARG A 33 4.62 16.30 4.93
CA ARG A 33 4.56 17.74 4.62
C ARG A 33 5.84 18.52 4.96
N LYS A 34 6.59 18.05 5.95
CA LYS A 34 7.82 18.70 6.42
C LYS A 34 8.78 17.63 6.90
N ILE A 35 10.00 17.67 6.39
CA ILE A 35 11.10 16.82 6.87
C ILE A 35 11.48 17.27 8.29
N PRO A 36 11.45 16.36 9.29
CA PRO A 36 11.87 16.68 10.64
C PRO A 36 13.39 16.92 10.70
N GLN A 37 13.85 17.73 11.65
CA GLN A 37 15.29 17.94 11.91
C GLN A 37 15.97 16.77 12.64
N GLY A 38 15.22 15.72 12.97
CA GLY A 38 15.68 14.51 13.64
C GLY A 38 14.91 13.30 13.13
N ASP A 39 14.71 12.30 13.99
CA ASP A 39 14.10 11.03 13.59
C ASP A 39 12.77 11.20 12.87
N TRP A 40 12.63 10.50 11.75
CA TRP A 40 11.37 10.31 11.07
C TRP A 40 10.83 8.90 11.35
N ILE A 41 9.66 8.84 11.98
CA ILE A 41 9.00 7.58 12.34
C ILE A 41 7.74 7.41 11.49
N CYS A 42 7.66 6.32 10.73
CA CYS A 42 6.50 6.06 9.88
C CYS A 42 5.20 5.88 10.70
N ARG A 43 4.05 5.95 10.01
CA ARG A 43 2.73 5.89 10.64
C ARG A 43 2.50 4.60 11.42
N SER A 44 2.96 3.46 10.89
CA SER A 44 2.89 2.16 11.57
C SER A 44 3.71 2.15 12.86
N CYS A 45 4.97 2.61 12.80
CA CYS A 45 5.90 2.59 13.93
C CYS A 45 5.55 3.54 15.07
N SER A 46 4.91 4.67 14.76
CA SER A 46 4.42 5.66 15.72
C SER A 46 3.10 5.24 16.38
N SER A 47 2.34 4.34 15.74
CA SER A 47 1.12 3.79 16.33
C SER A 47 1.43 2.83 17.47
N ARG A 48 0.60 2.85 18.53
CA ARG A 48 0.75 1.95 19.67
C ARG A 48 0.22 0.54 19.36
N GLY A 49 0.68 -0.44 20.14
CA GLY A 49 0.21 -1.82 20.11
C GLY A 49 0.97 -2.73 19.15
N ALA A 50 0.32 -3.81 18.73
CA ALA A 50 0.92 -4.81 17.85
C ALA A 50 1.29 -4.23 16.47
N ALA A 51 2.25 -4.91 15.82
CA ALA A 51 2.69 -4.61 14.46
C ALA A 51 1.49 -4.59 13.50
N LYS A 52 1.41 -3.56 12.66
CA LYS A 52 0.32 -3.40 11.71
C LYS A 52 0.57 -4.24 10.47
N THR A 53 -0.49 -4.83 9.94
CA THR A 53 -0.48 -5.65 8.74
C THR A 53 -1.46 -5.09 7.72
N CYS A 54 -1.15 -5.26 6.45
CA CYS A 54 -2.06 -4.91 5.37
C CYS A 54 -3.25 -5.89 5.34
N PHE A 55 -4.49 -5.41 5.32
CA PHE A 55 -5.66 -6.28 5.16
C PHE A 55 -5.95 -6.65 3.70
N LEU A 56 -5.23 -6.06 2.74
CA LEU A 56 -5.44 -6.26 1.30
C LEU A 56 -4.50 -7.31 0.68
N CYS A 57 -3.51 -7.80 1.43
CA CYS A 57 -2.56 -8.80 0.95
C CYS A 57 -1.85 -9.49 2.12
N THR A 58 -1.04 -10.49 1.81
CA THR A 58 -0.29 -11.29 2.79
C THR A 58 1.08 -10.72 3.16
N GLU A 59 1.44 -9.56 2.62
CA GLU A 59 2.77 -8.99 2.75
C GLU A 59 2.96 -8.22 4.06
N ARG A 60 4.09 -8.48 4.72
CA ARG A 60 4.44 -7.86 6.01
C ARG A 60 5.32 -6.62 5.80
N GLY A 61 5.27 -5.70 6.77
CA GLY A 61 6.04 -4.45 6.71
C GLY A 61 5.49 -3.46 5.68
N GLY A 62 6.35 -2.65 5.07
CA GLY A 62 5.96 -1.71 4.01
C GLY A 62 5.33 -0.39 4.47
N ALA A 63 4.95 0.43 3.51
CA ALA A 63 4.37 1.75 3.71
C ALA A 63 2.86 1.66 4.00
N LEU A 64 2.51 1.58 5.29
CA LEU A 64 1.13 1.37 5.76
C LEU A 64 0.47 2.65 6.26
N LYS A 65 -0.82 2.83 5.98
CA LYS A 65 -1.68 3.87 6.55
C LYS A 65 -2.96 3.28 7.14
N PRO A 66 -3.55 3.94 8.16
CA PRO A 66 -4.80 3.48 8.74
C PRO A 66 -5.95 3.70 7.75
N THR A 67 -6.93 2.80 7.82
CA THR A 67 -8.22 2.98 7.16
C THR A 67 -9.21 3.69 8.07
N VAL A 68 -10.30 4.20 7.49
CA VAL A 68 -11.40 4.82 8.24
C VAL A 68 -12.01 3.86 9.27
N ASP A 69 -12.06 2.57 8.95
CA ASP A 69 -12.63 1.52 9.82
C ASP A 69 -11.61 0.88 10.79
N GLY A 70 -10.43 1.49 10.96
CA GLY A 70 -9.44 1.09 11.97
C GLY A 70 -8.51 -0.06 11.56
N ARG A 71 -8.65 -0.58 10.34
CA ARG A 71 -7.69 -1.51 9.71
C ARG A 71 -6.48 -0.74 9.16
N TRP A 72 -5.55 -1.47 8.54
CA TRP A 72 -4.33 -0.92 7.95
C TRP A 72 -4.10 -1.51 6.57
N ALA A 73 -3.68 -0.67 5.62
CA ALA A 73 -3.37 -1.10 4.26
C ALA A 73 -2.09 -0.44 3.77
N HIS A 74 -1.39 -1.12 2.87
CA HIS A 74 -0.33 -0.48 2.10
C HIS A 74 -0.94 0.61 1.22
N LEU A 75 -0.29 1.77 1.13
CA LEU A 75 -0.69 2.80 0.18
C LEU A 75 -0.68 2.27 -1.25
N PHE A 76 0.34 1.49 -1.60
CA PHE A 76 0.40 0.79 -2.89
C PHE A 76 -0.84 -0.09 -3.13
N CYS A 77 -1.17 -1.01 -2.21
CA CYS A 77 -2.33 -1.88 -2.39
C CYS A 77 -3.63 -1.09 -2.52
N ALA A 78 -3.80 -0.02 -1.73
CA ALA A 78 -4.99 0.82 -1.80
C ALA A 78 -5.11 1.56 -3.13
N GLN A 79 -4.00 2.03 -3.71
CA GLN A 79 -3.98 2.73 -5.01
C GLN A 79 -4.36 1.81 -6.18
N TRP A 80 -4.09 0.52 -6.07
CA TRP A 80 -4.39 -0.46 -7.12
C TRP A 80 -5.78 -1.06 -7.05
N ILE A 81 -6.52 -0.89 -5.94
CA ILE A 81 -7.89 -1.40 -5.81
C ILE A 81 -8.87 -0.26 -6.16
N PRO A 82 -9.62 -0.34 -7.27
CA PRO A 82 -10.41 0.79 -7.80
C PRO A 82 -11.44 1.39 -6.84
N GLU A 83 -12.00 0.61 -5.91
CA GLU A 83 -13.03 1.07 -4.98
C GLU A 83 -12.45 1.70 -3.70
N LEU A 84 -11.13 1.66 -3.53
CA LEU A 84 -10.44 2.33 -2.44
C LEU A 84 -9.97 3.71 -2.89
N PHE A 85 -9.95 4.65 -1.95
CA PHE A 85 -9.37 5.97 -2.19
C PHE A 85 -8.76 6.55 -0.92
N ILE A 86 -7.86 7.50 -1.10
CA ILE A 86 -7.20 8.22 -0.01
C ILE A 86 -7.97 9.52 0.23
N GLN A 87 -8.51 9.71 1.43
CA GLN A 87 -9.41 10.86 1.70
C GLN A 87 -8.69 12.22 1.68
N ASN A 88 -7.44 12.26 2.11
CA ASN A 88 -6.60 13.45 2.05
C ASN A 88 -5.27 13.10 1.38
N VAL A 89 -5.03 13.68 0.20
CA VAL A 89 -3.85 13.43 -0.63
C VAL A 89 -2.59 14.14 -0.13
N ASP A 90 -2.72 15.20 0.68
CA ASP A 90 -1.55 15.88 1.26
C ASP A 90 -0.94 15.05 2.40
N SER A 91 -1.79 14.46 3.23
CA SER A 91 -1.36 13.60 4.33
C SER A 91 -1.29 12.13 3.93
N MET A 92 -1.77 11.78 2.73
CA MET A 92 -1.93 10.41 2.25
C MET A 92 -2.62 9.50 3.28
N GLU A 93 -3.64 9.99 3.99
CA GLU A 93 -4.43 9.23 4.98
C GLU A 93 -5.74 9.95 5.35
N PRO A 94 -6.76 9.24 5.87
CA PRO A 94 -6.88 7.78 5.93
C PRO A 94 -7.25 7.16 4.57
N ILE A 95 -7.10 5.84 4.48
CA ILE A 95 -7.59 5.05 3.36
C ILE A 95 -9.08 4.75 3.59
N ASN A 96 -9.93 5.07 2.63
CA ASN A 96 -11.34 4.69 2.65
C ASN A 96 -11.53 3.37 1.90
N ALA A 97 -12.03 2.36 2.61
CA ALA A 97 -12.33 1.02 2.08
C ALA A 97 -13.83 0.66 2.19
N ALA A 98 -14.70 1.65 2.41
CA ALA A 98 -16.14 1.43 2.62
C ALA A 98 -16.84 0.78 1.42
N HIS A 99 -16.30 0.94 0.21
CA HIS A 99 -16.87 0.41 -1.03
C HIS A 99 -16.13 -0.81 -1.57
N LEU A 100 -15.24 -1.44 -0.78
CA LEU A 100 -14.54 -2.64 -1.20
C LEU A 100 -15.54 -3.75 -1.56
N LEU A 101 -15.48 -4.24 -2.79
CA LEU A 101 -16.36 -5.31 -3.25
C LEU A 101 -15.99 -6.65 -2.59
N PRO A 102 -16.96 -7.40 -2.03
CA PRO A 102 -16.71 -8.71 -1.42
C PRO A 102 -16.04 -9.72 -2.37
N ASP A 103 -16.37 -9.65 -3.66
CA ASP A 103 -15.81 -10.53 -4.69
C ASP A 103 -14.28 -10.44 -4.74
N ARG A 104 -13.70 -9.25 -4.54
CA ARG A 104 -12.23 -9.09 -4.50
C ARG A 104 -11.58 -9.91 -3.41
N THR A 105 -12.26 -10.02 -2.28
CA THR A 105 -11.82 -10.78 -1.11
C THR A 105 -12.23 -12.25 -1.13
N ASN A 106 -12.91 -12.70 -2.19
CA ASN A 106 -13.28 -14.10 -2.39
C ASN A 106 -12.44 -14.76 -3.50
N LEU A 107 -11.47 -14.04 -4.07
CA LEU A 107 -10.58 -14.56 -5.10
C LEU A 107 -9.38 -15.30 -4.49
N THR A 108 -8.84 -16.24 -5.25
CA THR A 108 -7.58 -16.92 -4.94
C THR A 108 -6.45 -16.30 -5.75
N CYS A 109 -5.50 -15.65 -5.09
CA CYS A 109 -4.36 -15.06 -5.79
C CYS A 109 -3.54 -16.14 -6.51
N VAL A 110 -3.34 -16.02 -7.82
CA VAL A 110 -2.61 -17.03 -8.60
C VAL A 110 -1.13 -17.15 -8.21
N ILE A 111 -0.57 -16.11 -7.59
CA ILE A 111 0.85 -16.01 -7.26
C ILE A 111 1.13 -16.66 -5.90
N CYS A 112 0.47 -16.20 -4.83
CA CYS A 112 0.68 -16.76 -3.48
C CYS A 112 -0.22 -17.95 -3.16
N ARG A 113 -1.21 -18.27 -4.00
CA ARG A 113 -2.17 -19.37 -3.84
C ARG A 113 -3.12 -19.26 -2.64
N GLU A 114 -3.08 -18.16 -1.91
CA GLU A 114 -3.98 -17.89 -0.79
C GLU A 114 -5.36 -17.46 -1.28
N HIS A 115 -6.40 -18.01 -0.64
CA HIS A 115 -7.81 -17.68 -0.90
C HIS A 115 -8.33 -16.75 0.20
N GLY A 116 -8.90 -15.61 -0.21
CA GLY A 116 -9.49 -14.62 0.71
C GLY A 116 -8.54 -13.99 1.73
N ALA A 117 -7.23 -14.09 1.51
CA ALA A 117 -6.20 -13.48 2.36
C ALA A 117 -5.85 -12.03 1.95
N GLY A 118 -6.85 -11.28 1.48
CA GLY A 118 -6.67 -9.95 0.91
C GLY A 118 -7.65 -9.66 -0.20
N ALA A 119 -7.45 -8.55 -0.92
CA ALA A 119 -8.28 -8.17 -2.06
C ALA A 119 -7.46 -8.29 -3.35
N CYS A 120 -7.94 -9.09 -4.30
CA CYS A 120 -7.30 -9.22 -5.60
C CYS A 120 -7.78 -8.14 -6.58
N ILE A 121 -6.85 -7.74 -7.45
CA ILE A 121 -7.14 -7.20 -8.77
C ILE A 121 -7.11 -8.33 -9.79
N GLN A 122 -7.62 -8.07 -10.99
CA GLN A 122 -7.64 -9.03 -12.08
C GLN A 122 -6.94 -8.42 -13.28
N CYS A 123 -6.30 -9.27 -14.08
CA CYS A 123 -5.66 -8.86 -15.33
C CYS A 123 -6.64 -8.06 -16.21
N ALA A 124 -6.19 -6.96 -16.80
CA ALA A 124 -7.00 -6.14 -17.70
C ALA A 124 -6.71 -6.42 -19.19
N TYR A 125 -5.83 -7.38 -19.51
CA TYR A 125 -5.46 -7.68 -20.89
C TYR A 125 -6.50 -8.56 -21.58
N GLY A 126 -7.23 -7.99 -22.54
CA GLY A 126 -8.25 -8.70 -23.32
C GLY A 126 -9.36 -9.27 -22.42
N ASN A 127 -9.64 -10.57 -22.57
CA ASN A 127 -10.63 -11.28 -21.75
C ASN A 127 -10.01 -12.02 -20.55
N CYS A 128 -8.75 -11.73 -20.21
CA CYS A 128 -8.10 -12.34 -19.06
C CYS A 128 -8.75 -11.82 -17.77
N SER A 129 -8.95 -12.70 -16.80
CA SER A 129 -9.51 -12.35 -15.49
C SER A 129 -8.71 -12.97 -14.35
N VAL A 130 -7.46 -13.35 -14.62
CA VAL A 130 -6.56 -13.99 -13.64
C VAL A 130 -6.38 -13.05 -12.44
N PRO A 131 -6.71 -13.52 -11.21
CA PRO A 131 -6.63 -12.70 -10.01
C PRO A 131 -5.26 -12.75 -9.34
N PHE A 132 -4.84 -11.61 -8.79
CA PHE A 132 -3.65 -11.50 -7.95
C PHE A 132 -3.75 -10.31 -6.99
N HIS A 133 -3.11 -10.40 -5.82
CA HIS A 133 -2.91 -9.23 -4.97
C HIS A 133 -1.98 -8.23 -5.69
N PRO A 134 -2.20 -6.90 -5.56
CA PRO A 134 -1.32 -5.91 -6.17
C PRO A 134 0.15 -6.12 -5.80
N MET A 135 0.46 -6.32 -4.51
CA MET A 135 1.83 -6.52 -4.05
C MET A 135 2.46 -7.83 -4.58
N CYS A 136 1.66 -8.90 -4.74
CA CYS A 136 2.14 -10.13 -5.33
C CYS A 136 2.51 -9.93 -6.81
N ALA A 137 1.66 -9.23 -7.57
CA ALA A 137 1.89 -8.94 -8.97
C ALA A 137 3.18 -8.14 -9.18
N LEU A 138 3.37 -7.08 -8.39
CA LEU A 138 4.58 -6.28 -8.38
C LEU A 138 5.83 -7.13 -8.14
N LYS A 139 5.84 -7.93 -7.05
CA LYS A 139 7.00 -8.76 -6.69
C LYS A 139 7.29 -9.87 -7.71
N ALA A 140 6.26 -10.34 -8.41
CA ALA A 140 6.40 -11.32 -9.48
C ALA A 140 6.84 -10.69 -10.82
N GLY A 141 7.04 -9.37 -10.89
CA GLY A 141 7.42 -8.67 -12.11
C GLY A 141 6.31 -8.61 -13.16
N VAL A 142 5.04 -8.71 -12.73
CA VAL A 142 3.90 -8.48 -13.63
C VAL A 142 3.93 -7.01 -14.07
N ARG A 143 3.71 -6.76 -15.36
CA ARG A 143 3.57 -5.39 -15.87
C ARG A 143 2.33 -4.75 -15.27
N MET A 144 2.51 -3.64 -14.57
CA MET A 144 1.47 -2.89 -13.88
C MET A 144 1.50 -1.45 -14.38
N GLU A 145 0.42 -1.00 -15.04
CA GLU A 145 0.26 0.37 -15.55
C GLU A 145 -1.12 0.91 -15.17
N VAL A 146 -1.18 2.22 -14.93
CA VAL A 146 -2.41 2.99 -14.64
C VAL A 146 -2.91 3.69 -15.89
#